data_AF-A0A7C7R904-F1
#
_entry.id   AF-A0A7C7R904-F1
#
_cell.length_a   1.000
_cell.length_b   1.000
_cell.length_c   1.000
_cell.angle_alpha   90.00
_cell.angle_beta   90.00
_cell.angle_gamma   90.00
#
_symmetry.space_group_name_H-M   'P 1'
#
loop_
_entity.id
_entity.type
_entity.pdbx_description
1 polymer ?
#
loop_
_entity_poly.entity_id
_entity_poly.type
_entity_poly.pdbx_seq_one_letter_code
_entity_poly.pdbx_strand_id
1 'polypeptide(L)'
;LWHAGTAPMSLSPPPGEPGGPQIARHFNNKKPAVVEATITPDRPITIFRLWRCDDRYWLAAADGWTIPPRRHLMGTNALSRLADRNPREWFDELCHQGMPHHVAVFAGHHSDLLRRFARMMGFKVA
;
A
#
# COMPACT_ATOMS: atom_id res chain seq x y z
N LEU A 1 -2.36 5.19 -2.35
CA LEU A 1 -2.78 3.98 -1.59
C LEU A 1 -4.17 4.24 -1.03
N TRP A 2 -5.07 3.27 -1.11
CA TRP A 2 -6.46 3.49 -0.73
C TRP A 2 -7.15 2.18 -0.38
N HIS A 3 -7.96 2.17 0.69
CA HIS A 3 -8.78 1.03 1.07
C HIS A 3 -10.09 1.48 1.71
N ALA A 4 -11.17 0.76 1.41
CA ALA A 4 -12.47 1.02 1.98
C ALA A 4 -12.60 0.36 3.36
N GLY A 5 -12.26 1.10 4.41
CA GLY A 5 -12.62 0.73 5.78
C GLY A 5 -11.65 -0.20 6.52
N THR A 6 -10.35 -0.13 6.21
CA THR A 6 -9.31 -0.77 7.02
C THR A 6 -8.13 0.17 7.15
N ALA A 7 -7.82 0.58 8.36
CA ALA A 7 -6.71 1.48 8.66
C ALA A 7 -5.50 0.69 9.21
N PRO A 8 -4.31 0.83 8.63
CA PRO A 8 -3.09 0.33 9.26
C PRO A 8 -2.74 1.22 10.45
N MET A 9 -3.10 0.78 11.67
CA MET A 9 -2.89 1.56 12.91
C MET A 9 -1.42 1.95 13.11
N SER A 10 -0.48 1.08 12.71
CA SER A 10 0.97 1.35 12.79
C SER A 10 1.46 2.47 11.87
N LEU A 11 0.67 2.88 10.89
CA LEU A 11 0.97 3.95 9.93
C LEU A 11 0.06 5.16 10.11
N SER A 12 -0.85 5.14 11.07
CA SER A 12 -1.82 6.21 11.33
C SER A 12 -1.35 7.13 12.45
N PRO A 13 -1.81 8.38 12.50
CA PRO A 13 -1.69 9.20 13.70
C PRO A 13 -2.33 8.51 14.92
N PRO A 14 -1.92 8.86 16.14
CA PRO A 14 -2.59 8.42 17.36
C PRO A 14 -4.12 8.64 17.33
N PRO A 15 -4.92 7.75 17.95
CA PRO A 15 -6.36 7.98 18.11
C PRO A 15 -6.66 9.34 18.75
N GLY A 16 -7.58 10.10 18.16
CA GLY A 16 -7.96 11.45 18.61
C GLY A 16 -7.19 12.60 17.94
N GLU A 17 -6.10 12.31 17.22
CA GLU A 17 -5.42 13.32 16.42
C GLU A 17 -6.05 13.51 15.03
N PRO A 18 -5.87 14.68 14.38
CA PRO A 18 -6.31 14.90 13.01
C PRO A 18 -5.80 13.81 12.04
N GLY A 19 -6.73 13.16 11.34
CA GLY A 19 -6.41 12.06 10.42
C GLY A 19 -6.14 10.70 11.09
N GLY A 20 -6.18 10.64 12.42
CA GLY A 20 -6.12 9.41 13.20
C GLY A 20 -7.29 8.46 12.91
N PRO A 21 -7.21 7.22 13.41
CA PRO A 21 -8.22 6.20 13.16
C PRO A 21 -9.57 6.58 13.77
N GLN A 22 -10.64 6.44 12.99
CA GLN A 22 -12.01 6.69 13.41
C GLN A 22 -12.97 5.58 12.95
N ILE A 23 -13.99 5.33 13.77
CA ILE A 23 -15.11 4.48 13.37
C ILE A 23 -15.99 5.28 12.41
N ALA A 24 -16.18 4.75 11.21
CA ALA A 24 -16.95 5.40 10.16
C ALA A 24 -18.00 4.46 9.57
N ARG A 25 -18.83 5.00 8.66
CA ARG A 25 -19.68 4.21 7.77
C ARG A 25 -18.96 4.07 6.44
N HIS A 26 -18.91 2.84 5.94
CA HIS A 26 -18.28 2.54 4.66
C HIS A 26 -18.89 3.43 3.55
N PHE A 27 -18.08 4.30 2.95
CA PHE A 27 -18.59 5.36 2.09
C PHE A 27 -19.42 4.85 0.89
N ASN A 28 -19.06 3.71 0.29
CA ASN A 28 -19.78 3.10 -0.84
C ASN A 28 -21.06 2.34 -0.40
N ASN A 29 -20.93 1.21 0.31
CA ASN A 29 -22.04 0.31 0.64
C ASN A 29 -22.80 0.66 1.94
N LYS A 30 -22.43 1.76 2.61
CA LYS A 30 -23.06 2.31 3.83
C LYS A 30 -23.03 1.39 5.06
N LYS A 31 -22.32 0.26 5.00
CA LYS A 31 -22.16 -0.64 6.16
C LYS A 31 -21.50 0.12 7.33
N PRO A 32 -21.99 -0.03 8.56
CA PRO A 32 -21.44 0.66 9.71
C PRO A 32 -20.11 0.04 10.17
N ALA A 33 -19.43 0.75 11.06
CA ALA A 33 -18.29 0.27 11.85
C ALA A 33 -17.05 -0.15 11.05
N VAL A 34 -16.71 0.60 10.00
CA VAL A 34 -15.38 0.51 9.39
C VAL A 34 -14.37 1.39 10.13
N VAL A 35 -13.07 1.11 9.96
CA VAL A 35 -12.00 1.96 10.50
C VAL A 35 -11.31 2.69 9.35
N GLU A 36 -11.34 4.02 9.39
CA GLU A 36 -10.73 4.88 8.39
C GLU A 36 -9.64 5.75 9.04
N ALA A 37 -8.54 5.98 8.32
CA ALA A 37 -7.47 6.87 8.74
C ALA A 37 -6.76 7.48 7.53
N THR A 38 -6.12 8.63 7.72
CA THR A 38 -5.14 9.15 6.77
C THR A 38 -3.76 8.75 7.26
N ILE A 39 -3.03 7.98 6.46
CA ILE A 39 -1.68 7.54 6.82
C ILE A 39 -0.79 8.77 7.02
N THR A 40 -0.01 8.75 8.11
CA THR A 40 0.89 9.84 8.49
C THR A 40 1.91 10.11 7.38
N PRO A 41 2.11 11.38 6.97
CA PRO A 41 3.11 11.76 5.97
C PRO A 41 4.54 11.61 6.50
N ASP A 42 5.52 11.76 5.59
CA ASP A 42 6.95 11.81 5.87
C ASP A 42 7.53 10.54 6.52
N ARG A 43 6.94 9.38 6.21
CA ARG A 43 7.42 8.07 6.69
C ARG A 43 7.99 7.24 5.55
N PRO A 44 9.14 6.56 5.76
CA PRO A 44 9.59 5.54 4.83
C PRO A 44 8.61 4.37 4.83
N ILE A 45 8.28 3.87 3.64
CA ILE A 45 7.38 2.73 3.47
C ILE A 45 7.90 1.77 2.40
N THR A 46 7.49 0.51 2.51
CA THR A 46 7.59 -0.49 1.45
C THR A 46 6.19 -0.83 0.96
N ILE A 47 5.98 -0.79 -0.36
CA ILE A 47 4.79 -1.30 -1.03
C ILE A 47 5.12 -2.69 -1.56
N PHE A 48 4.30 -3.69 -1.20
CA PHE A 48 4.59 -5.09 -1.46
C PHE A 48 3.36 -5.85 -2.00
N ARG A 49 3.59 -6.78 -2.93
CA ARG A 49 2.59 -7.75 -3.37
C ARG A 49 3.23 -9.09 -3.74
N LEU A 50 2.63 -10.18 -3.27
CA LEU A 50 2.86 -11.56 -3.72
C LEU A 50 1.57 -12.05 -4.41
N TRP A 51 1.69 -12.68 -5.58
CA TRP A 51 0.56 -13.28 -6.29
C TRP A 51 0.98 -14.51 -7.09
N ARG A 52 0.00 -15.26 -7.59
CA ARG A 52 0.20 -16.38 -8.52
C ARG A 52 -0.46 -16.06 -9.85
N CYS A 53 0.26 -16.27 -10.94
CA CYS A 53 -0.22 -16.11 -12.32
C CYS A 53 0.62 -17.04 -13.23
N ASP A 54 -0.03 -17.70 -14.19
CA ASP A 54 0.61 -18.64 -15.14
C ASP A 54 1.51 -19.68 -14.46
N ASP A 55 0.97 -20.33 -13.43
CA ASP A 55 1.65 -21.34 -12.61
C ASP A 55 2.97 -20.91 -11.94
N ARG A 56 3.15 -19.60 -11.78
CA ARG A 56 4.32 -19.02 -11.12
C ARG A 56 3.90 -18.07 -10.01
N TYR A 57 4.70 -18.03 -8.96
CA TYR A 57 4.62 -16.99 -7.96
C TYR A 57 5.44 -15.77 -8.39
N TRP A 58 4.84 -14.61 -8.22
CA TRP A 58 5.39 -13.31 -8.54
C TRP A 58 5.43 -12.44 -7.30
N LEU A 59 6.46 -11.61 -7.19
CA LEU A 59 6.68 -10.69 -6.10
C LEU A 59 7.04 -9.30 -6.66
N ALA A 60 6.33 -8.29 -6.19
CA ALA A 60 6.65 -6.88 -6.44
C ALA A 60 6.94 -6.20 -5.11
N ALA A 61 8.02 -5.42 -5.07
CA ALA A 61 8.36 -4.60 -3.92
C ALA A 61 9.00 -3.29 -4.38
N ALA A 62 8.52 -2.17 -3.83
CA ALA A 62 9.06 -0.85 -4.07
C ALA A 62 9.10 -0.03 -2.77
N ASP A 63 10.24 0.60 -2.53
CA ASP A 63 10.41 1.53 -1.41
C ASP A 63 9.94 2.94 -1.80
N GLY A 64 9.54 3.71 -0.80
CA GLY A 64 9.10 5.08 -0.99
C GLY A 64 8.87 5.82 0.31
N TRP A 65 8.16 6.94 0.20
CA TRP A 65 7.75 7.76 1.33
C TRP A 65 6.27 8.11 1.23
N THR A 66 5.60 8.12 2.37
CA THR A 66 4.30 8.82 2.48
C THR A 66 4.57 10.32 2.39
N ILE A 67 3.68 11.05 1.72
CA ILE A 67 3.75 12.51 1.58
C ILE A 67 2.38 13.10 1.91
N PRO A 68 2.32 14.40 2.26
CA PRO A 68 1.05 15.06 2.52
C PRO A 68 0.05 14.88 1.36
N PRO A 69 -1.20 14.44 1.63
CA PRO A 69 -2.19 14.24 0.60
C PRO A 69 -2.57 15.58 -0.04
N ARG A 70 -2.63 15.62 -1.38
CA ARG A 70 -3.04 16.83 -2.13
C ARG A 70 -4.54 17.08 -2.14
N ARG A 71 -5.32 16.05 -1.82
CA ARG A 71 -6.79 16.08 -1.79
C ARG A 71 -7.27 15.13 -0.71
N HIS A 72 -8.41 15.44 -0.12
CA HIS A 72 -9.09 14.49 0.74
C HIS A 72 -9.68 13.34 -0.08
N LEU A 73 -9.56 12.12 0.42
CA LEU A 73 -10.21 10.92 -0.10
C LEU A 73 -10.97 10.25 1.05
N MET A 74 -12.20 9.80 0.81
CA MET A 74 -12.96 8.99 1.78
C MET A 74 -12.26 7.65 2.01
N GLY A 75 -12.47 7.00 3.15
CA GLY A 75 -11.80 5.73 3.46
C GLY A 75 -10.37 5.93 3.97
N THR A 76 -9.68 4.81 4.16
CA THR A 76 -8.27 4.84 4.51
C THR A 76 -7.46 5.23 3.29
N ASN A 77 -6.61 6.25 3.42
CA ASN A 77 -5.88 6.78 2.28
C ASN A 77 -4.45 7.20 2.65
N ALA A 78 -3.60 7.19 1.63
CA ALA A 78 -2.26 7.76 1.67
C ALA A 78 -1.83 8.21 0.27
N LEU A 79 -1.06 9.29 0.22
CA LEU A 79 -0.27 9.63 -0.96
C LEU A 79 1.17 9.19 -0.72
N SER A 80 1.76 8.54 -1.70
CA SER A 80 3.14 8.06 -1.63
C SER A 80 3.94 8.45 -2.86
N ARG A 81 5.24 8.68 -2.66
CA ARG A 81 6.24 8.86 -3.70
C ARG A 81 7.16 7.65 -3.69
N LEU A 82 7.30 6.99 -4.84
CA LEU A 82 8.27 5.90 -5.02
C LEU A 82 9.69 6.46 -5.08
N ALA A 83 10.67 5.68 -4.62
CA ALA A 83 12.05 6.14 -4.53
C ALA A 83 12.76 6.26 -5.88
N ASP A 84 12.61 5.23 -6.72
CA ASP A 84 13.47 4.99 -7.88
C ASP A 84 12.69 4.56 -9.13
N ARG A 85 11.34 4.69 -9.13
CA ARG A 85 10.49 4.25 -10.24
C ARG A 85 9.38 5.25 -10.55
N ASN A 86 8.99 5.32 -11.83
CA ASN A 86 7.79 6.02 -12.25
C ASN A 86 6.54 5.20 -11.90
N PRO A 87 5.61 5.71 -11.07
CA PRO A 87 4.43 4.95 -10.66
C PRO A 87 3.52 4.54 -11.83
N ARG A 88 3.47 5.32 -12.91
CA ARG A 88 2.64 5.02 -14.09
C ARG A 88 3.18 3.82 -14.85
N GLU A 89 4.46 3.86 -15.19
CA GLU A 89 5.13 2.80 -15.94
C GLU A 89 5.10 1.50 -15.15
N TRP A 90 5.40 1.57 -13.85
CA TRP A 90 5.36 0.38 -12.99
C TRP A 90 3.95 -0.20 -12.87
N PHE A 91 2.91 0.64 -12.78
CA PHE A 91 1.53 0.17 -12.77
C PHE A 91 1.16 -0.59 -14.05
N ASP A 92 1.56 -0.05 -15.22
CA ASP A 92 1.30 -0.67 -16.52
C ASP A 92 1.98 -2.05 -16.64
N GLU A 93 3.26 -2.13 -16.26
CA GLU A 93 4.01 -3.39 -16.19
C GLU A 93 3.31 -4.42 -15.29
N LEU A 94 2.89 -4.02 -14.09
CA LEU A 94 2.24 -4.91 -13.13
C LEU A 94 0.86 -5.40 -13.62
N CYS A 95 0.11 -4.55 -14.32
CA CYS A 95 -1.14 -4.95 -14.97
C CYS A 95 -0.89 -6.03 -16.03
N HIS A 96 0.11 -5.86 -16.87
CA HIS A 96 0.48 -6.85 -17.89
C HIS A 96 1.03 -8.15 -17.31
N GLN A 97 1.55 -8.13 -16.07
CA GLN A 97 1.97 -9.32 -15.32
C GLN A 97 0.84 -9.97 -14.49
N GLY A 98 -0.41 -9.49 -14.65
CA GLY A 98 -1.56 -10.04 -13.96
C GLY A 98 -1.60 -9.74 -12.46
N MET A 99 -0.93 -8.69 -11.99
CA MET A 99 -0.91 -8.34 -10.57
C MET A 99 -2.32 -7.90 -10.11
N PRO A 100 -2.89 -8.51 -9.04
CA PRO A 100 -4.12 -8.03 -8.44
C PRO A 100 -3.94 -6.65 -7.78
N HIS A 101 -5.02 -5.86 -7.72
CA HIS A 101 -4.98 -4.46 -7.26
C HIS A 101 -4.62 -4.24 -5.78
N HIS A 102 -4.69 -5.26 -4.92
CA HIS A 102 -4.33 -5.14 -3.51
C HIS A 102 -2.82 -5.14 -3.31
N VAL A 103 -2.34 -4.29 -2.41
CA VAL A 103 -0.95 -4.25 -1.94
C VAL A 103 -0.92 -4.24 -0.42
N ALA A 104 0.16 -4.77 0.15
CA ALA A 104 0.52 -4.53 1.54
C ALA A 104 1.43 -3.30 1.61
N VAL A 105 1.30 -2.55 2.70
CA VAL A 105 2.14 -1.37 2.98
C VAL A 105 2.56 -1.40 4.43
N PHE A 106 3.84 -1.22 4.68
CA PHE A 106 4.41 -1.21 6.02
C PHE A 106 5.59 -0.25 6.10
N ALA A 107 5.94 0.13 7.33
CA ALA A 107 7.00 1.12 7.60
C ALA A 107 8.38 0.56 7.26
N GLY A 108 9.26 1.44 6.80
CA GLY A 108 10.66 1.13 6.48
C GLY A 108 10.90 0.77 5.02
N HIS A 109 12.17 0.66 4.66
CA HIS A 109 12.64 0.28 3.33
C HIS A 109 13.15 -1.15 3.36
N HIS A 110 12.40 -2.04 2.71
CA HIS A 110 12.59 -3.48 2.78
C HIS A 110 12.55 -4.16 1.41
N SER A 111 12.49 -3.39 0.32
CA SER A 111 12.41 -3.95 -1.03
C SER A 111 13.56 -4.92 -1.33
N ASP A 112 14.79 -4.60 -0.93
CA ASP A 112 15.97 -5.46 -1.11
C ASP A 112 15.87 -6.78 -0.35
N LEU A 113 15.33 -6.75 0.88
CA LEU A 113 15.10 -7.96 1.68
C LEU A 113 14.07 -8.86 0.98
N LEU A 114 12.98 -8.27 0.47
CA LEU A 114 11.94 -9.01 -0.24
C LEU A 114 12.43 -9.56 -1.58
N ARG A 115 13.30 -8.83 -2.30
CA ARG A 115 13.98 -9.31 -3.51
C ARG A 115 14.90 -10.49 -3.20
N ARG A 116 15.63 -10.47 -2.08
CA ARG A 116 16.43 -11.61 -1.61
C ARG A 116 15.55 -12.82 -1.30
N PHE A 117 14.45 -12.60 -0.57
CA PHE A 117 13.47 -13.63 -0.26
C PHE A 117 12.88 -14.26 -1.53
N ALA A 118 12.49 -13.44 -2.52
CA ALA A 118 11.96 -13.93 -3.80
C ALA A 118 12.93 -14.89 -4.50
N ARG A 119 14.23 -14.56 -4.50
CA ARG A 119 15.27 -15.43 -5.09
C ARG A 119 15.39 -16.76 -4.37
N MET A 120 15.37 -16.76 -3.03
CA MET A 120 15.42 -18.00 -2.24
C MET A 120 14.22 -18.90 -2.50
N MET A 121 13.04 -18.31 -2.73
CA MET A 121 11.80 -19.04 -2.95
C MET A 121 11.53 -19.39 -4.43
N GLY A 122 12.40 -18.96 -5.35
CA GLY A 122 12.21 -19.17 -6.79
C GLY A 122 11.06 -18.35 -7.39
N PHE A 123 10.67 -17.23 -6.77
CA PHE A 123 9.62 -16.34 -7.26
C PHE A 123 10.14 -15.42 -8.36
N LYS A 124 9.28 -15.07 -9.32
CA LYS A 124 9.57 -13.99 -10.29
C LYS A 124 9.48 -12.64 -9.60
N VAL A 125 10.38 -11.73 -9.94
CA VAL A 125 10.41 -10.37 -9.40
C VAL A 125 10.00 -9.39 -10.48
N ALA A 126 9.07 -8.49 -10.13
CA ALA A 126 8.60 -7.37 -10.95
C ALA A 126 9.30 -6.04 -10.61
#